data_AF-A0A2V5R3H1-F1
#
_entry.id   AF-A0A2V5R3H1-F1
#
_cell.length_a   1.000
_cell.length_b   1.000
_cell.length_c   1.000
_cell.angle_alpha   90.00
_cell.angle_beta   90.00
_cell.angle_gamma   90.00
#
_symmetry.space_group_name_H-M   'P 1'
#
loop_
_entity.id
_entity.type
_entity.pdbx_description
1 polymer ?
#
loop_
_entity_poly.entity_id
_entity_poly.type
_entity_poly.pdbx_seq_one_letter_code
_entity_poly.pdbx_strand_id
1 'polypeptide(L)'
;MWYSYNGGSKWWKGENLPVSQFYHVSLDENDPYRVYGGLQDNSSFVGESQYPGGITNAQWENMYNGDGFWMFPDPADADYIYAEYQGGEIARVNRHTHEARNIKPRPNYKEKLRFNWNTPIALSPNEKGTIYIGAQFLFRS
;
A
#
# COMPACT_ATOMS: atom_id res chain seq x y z
N MET A 1 -2.22 9.16 17.67
CA MET A 1 -2.36 10.49 18.33
C MET A 1 -1.00 10.93 18.85
N TRP A 2 -0.68 12.22 18.87
CA TRP A 2 0.61 12.72 19.37
C TRP A 2 0.44 13.43 20.72
N TYR A 3 1.33 13.16 21.66
CA TYR A 3 1.37 13.83 22.96
C TYR A 3 2.76 14.40 23.24
N SER A 4 2.82 15.41 24.11
CA SER A 4 4.06 16.06 24.54
C SER A 4 4.06 16.19 26.07
N TYR A 5 5.17 15.83 26.70
CA TYR A 5 5.38 15.98 28.14
C TYR A 5 6.25 17.18 28.51
N ASN A 6 6.71 17.97 27.55
CA ASN A 6 7.66 19.07 27.77
C ASN A 6 7.28 20.35 27.00
N GLY A 7 5.99 20.66 26.95
CA GLY A 7 5.51 21.92 26.35
C GLY A 7 5.69 22.03 24.83
N GLY A 8 5.80 20.90 24.12
CA GLY A 8 5.84 20.83 22.65
C GLY A 8 7.26 20.75 22.08
N SER A 9 8.30 20.67 22.90
CA SER A 9 9.69 20.51 22.43
C SER A 9 9.97 19.10 21.90
N LYS A 10 9.29 18.08 22.41
CA LYS A 10 9.31 16.71 21.89
C LYS A 10 7.90 16.17 21.80
N TRP A 11 7.70 15.29 20.82
CA TRP A 11 6.42 14.65 20.57
C TRP A 11 6.62 13.14 20.53
N TRP A 12 5.64 12.43 21.07
CA TRP A 12 5.60 10.96 21.10
C TRP A 12 4.33 10.48 20.41
N LYS A 13 4.48 9.45 19.57
CA LYS A 13 3.35 8.82 18.89
C LYS A 13 2.67 7.84 19.85
N GLY A 14 1.40 8.06 20.13
CA GLY A 14 0.51 7.11 20.79
C GLY A 14 -0.05 6.11 19.78
N GLU A 15 0.36 4.86 19.93
CA GLU A 15 0.01 3.71 19.08
C GLU A 15 -0.99 2.76 19.76
N ASN A 16 -1.70 3.25 20.78
CA ASN A 16 -2.58 2.47 21.64
C ASN A 16 -4.09 2.66 21.34
N LEU A 17 -4.43 3.27 20.20
CA LEU A 17 -5.81 3.47 19.77
C LEU A 17 -6.07 2.74 18.45
N PRO A 18 -7.13 1.92 18.34
CA PRO A 18 -7.47 1.20 17.12
C PRO A 18 -8.24 2.11 16.15
N VAL A 19 -7.63 3.21 15.71
CA VAL A 19 -8.27 4.28 14.92
C VAL A 19 -7.80 4.35 13.47
N SER A 20 -7.23 3.26 12.97
CA SER A 20 -6.75 3.17 11.58
C SER A 20 -7.92 3.08 10.60
N GLN A 21 -7.89 3.89 9.54
CA GLN A 21 -8.87 3.84 8.44
C GLN A 21 -8.20 3.34 7.17
N PHE A 22 -8.60 2.16 6.70
CA PHE A 22 -8.21 1.67 5.37
C PHE A 22 -9.04 2.35 4.28
N TYR A 23 -8.39 2.76 3.20
CA TYR A 23 -9.11 3.16 1.98
C TYR A 23 -9.59 1.96 1.18
N HIS A 24 -8.72 0.95 1.05
CA HIS A 24 -8.96 -0.29 0.32
C HIS A 24 -8.32 -1.45 1.07
N VAL A 25 -8.88 -2.65 0.87
CA VAL A 25 -8.36 -3.90 1.45
C VAL A 25 -8.26 -4.95 0.34
N SER A 26 -7.16 -5.70 0.31
CA SER A 26 -7.01 -6.90 -0.51
C SER A 26 -6.41 -8.03 0.31
N LEU A 27 -6.51 -9.26 -0.19
CA LEU A 27 -6.07 -10.48 0.48
C LEU A 27 -5.13 -11.27 -0.45
N ASP A 28 -4.24 -12.07 0.15
CA ASP A 28 -3.54 -13.13 -0.59
C ASP A 28 -4.26 -14.48 -0.46
N GLU A 29 -3.75 -15.47 -1.17
CA GLU A 29 -4.30 -16.84 -1.21
C GLU A 29 -3.61 -17.78 -0.20
N ASN A 30 -2.89 -17.25 0.80
CA ASN A 30 -2.27 -18.09 1.82
C ASN A 30 -3.31 -18.66 2.79
N ASP A 31 -2.95 -19.73 3.50
CA ASP A 31 -3.75 -20.27 4.60
C ASP A 31 -2.87 -20.41 5.86
N PRO A 32 -3.01 -19.53 6.87
CA PRO A 32 -3.92 -18.38 6.91
C PRO A 32 -3.52 -17.27 5.91
N TYR A 33 -4.50 -16.52 5.42
CA TYR A 33 -4.29 -15.43 4.46
C TYR A 33 -3.72 -14.19 5.14
N ARG A 34 -3.16 -13.27 4.35
CA ARG A 34 -2.76 -11.93 4.82
C ARG A 34 -3.70 -10.86 4.29
N VAL A 35 -3.79 -9.77 5.03
CA VAL A 35 -4.58 -8.58 4.71
C VAL A 35 -3.64 -7.47 4.30
N TYR A 36 -3.90 -6.85 3.17
CA TYR A 36 -3.12 -5.76 2.60
C TYR A 36 -4.01 -4.53 2.48
N GLY A 37 -3.48 -3.34 2.76
CA GLY A 37 -4.23 -2.13 2.53
C GLY A 37 -3.46 -0.86 2.84
N GLY A 38 -3.94 0.22 2.25
CA GLY A 38 -3.44 1.55 2.50
C GLY A 38 -4.28 2.30 3.54
N LEU A 39 -3.61 3.03 4.45
CA LEU A 39 -4.23 3.78 5.54
C LEU A 39 -4.18 5.29 5.32
N GLN A 40 -5.24 5.96 5.78
CA GLN A 40 -5.28 7.42 5.83
C GLN A 40 -4.14 8.00 6.67
N ASP A 41 -3.31 8.86 6.07
CA ASP A 41 -2.18 9.57 6.69
C ASP A 41 -1.16 8.66 7.39
N ASN A 42 -1.19 7.36 7.09
CA ASN A 42 -0.45 6.36 7.83
C ASN A 42 0.00 5.22 6.92
N SER A 43 0.51 5.52 5.72
CA SER A 43 1.24 4.53 4.90
C SER A 43 0.40 3.33 4.45
N SER A 44 1.06 2.29 3.95
CA SER A 44 0.45 1.04 3.48
C SER A 44 1.00 -0.14 4.26
N PHE A 45 0.11 -1.03 4.68
CA PHE A 45 0.42 -2.10 5.61
C PHE A 45 -0.04 -3.46 5.10
N VAL A 46 0.71 -4.49 5.47
CA VAL A 46 0.31 -5.90 5.38
C VAL A 46 0.25 -6.47 6.80
N GLY A 47 -0.72 -7.34 7.08
CA GLY A 47 -0.83 -8.01 8.36
C GLY A 47 -1.42 -9.42 8.23
N GLU A 48 -1.09 -10.27 9.20
CA GLU A 48 -1.61 -11.64 9.28
C GLU A 48 -3.10 -11.65 9.64
N SER A 49 -3.90 -12.55 9.03
CA SER A 49 -5.32 -12.72 9.40
C SER A 49 -5.54 -13.52 10.68
N GLN A 50 -4.49 -14.19 11.16
CA GLN A 50 -4.51 -14.96 12.39
C GLN A 50 -3.12 -14.97 13.05
N TYR A 51 -3.10 -14.88 14.38
CA TYR A 51 -1.88 -15.04 15.16
C TYR A 51 -2.18 -15.70 16.52
N PRO A 52 -1.34 -16.61 17.03
CA PRO A 52 -1.50 -17.17 18.37
C PRO A 52 -1.55 -16.08 19.44
N GLY A 53 -2.66 -16.02 20.20
CA GLY A 53 -2.89 -14.96 21.19
C GLY A 53 -3.55 -13.69 20.64
N GLY A 54 -3.93 -13.68 19.36
CA GLY A 54 -4.59 -12.55 18.70
C GLY A 54 -3.63 -11.66 17.92
N ILE A 55 -4.18 -10.88 16.99
CA ILE A 55 -3.42 -9.94 16.16
C ILE A 55 -3.15 -8.68 16.98
N THR A 56 -1.88 -8.27 17.03
CA THR A 56 -1.45 -7.00 17.62
C THR A 56 -0.75 -6.15 16.55
N ASN A 57 -0.40 -4.90 16.88
CA ASN A 57 0.35 -4.03 15.97
C ASN A 57 1.68 -4.67 15.50
N ALA A 58 2.27 -5.58 16.27
CA ALA A 58 3.52 -6.25 15.92
C ALA A 58 3.40 -7.23 14.73
N GLN A 59 2.17 -7.62 14.37
CA GLN A 59 1.90 -8.46 13.19
C GLN A 59 1.64 -7.63 11.92
N TRP A 60 1.68 -6.30 12.01
CA TRP A 60 1.50 -5.41 10.87
C TRP A 60 2.83 -4.81 10.44
N GLU A 61 3.12 -4.91 9.15
CA GLU A 61 4.36 -4.46 8.55
C GLU A 61 4.09 -3.27 7.62
N ASN A 62 4.79 -2.14 7.82
CA ASN A 62 4.68 -1.00 6.92
C ASN A 62 5.50 -1.26 5.65
N MET A 63 4.82 -1.24 4.51
CA MET A 63 5.40 -1.60 3.21
C MET A 63 5.65 -0.41 2.30
N TYR A 64 4.84 0.64 2.39
CA TYR A 64 4.93 1.78 1.47
C TYR A 64 4.39 3.06 2.08
N ASN A 65 4.98 4.20 1.73
CA ASN A 65 4.73 5.47 2.40
C ASN A 65 3.50 6.21 1.85
N GLY A 66 3.26 7.42 2.35
CA GLY A 66 2.24 8.33 1.86
C GLY A 66 0.87 8.07 2.50
N ASP A 67 -0.15 8.55 1.81
CA ASP A 67 -1.54 8.19 2.07
C ASP A 67 -1.83 6.94 1.26
N GLY A 68 -1.74 5.78 1.92
CA GLY A 68 -1.77 4.50 1.23
C GLY A 68 -3.16 4.26 0.67
N PHE A 69 -3.27 3.92 -0.60
CA PHE A 69 -4.54 3.55 -1.23
C PHE A 69 -4.56 2.07 -1.56
N TRP A 70 -4.29 1.71 -2.81
CA TRP A 70 -4.31 0.33 -3.26
C TRP A 70 -3.03 -0.39 -2.84
N MET A 71 -3.19 -1.58 -2.29
CA MET A 71 -2.09 -2.50 -2.03
C MET A 71 -2.52 -3.91 -2.41
N PHE A 72 -1.70 -4.63 -3.16
CA PHE A 72 -1.98 -5.98 -3.64
C PHE A 72 -0.77 -6.89 -3.49
N PRO A 73 -0.94 -8.18 -3.15
CA PRO A 73 0.09 -9.17 -3.40
C PRO A 73 0.35 -9.31 -4.90
N ASP A 74 1.60 -9.48 -5.32
CA ASP A 74 1.91 -9.81 -6.70
C ASP A 74 1.59 -11.29 -6.96
N PRO A 75 0.60 -11.61 -7.82
CA PRO A 75 0.18 -13.00 -8.06
C PRO A 75 1.23 -13.84 -8.81
N ALA A 76 2.24 -13.19 -9.40
CA ALA A 76 3.36 -13.85 -10.06
C ALA A 76 4.50 -14.19 -9.08
N ASP A 77 4.60 -13.49 -7.95
CA ASP A 77 5.78 -13.52 -7.09
C ASP A 77 5.42 -13.10 -5.66
N ALA A 78 5.32 -14.08 -4.76
CA ALA A 78 4.82 -13.89 -3.40
C ALA A 78 5.72 -13.00 -2.50
N ASP A 79 6.96 -12.75 -2.92
CA ASP A 79 7.88 -11.84 -2.21
C ASP A 79 7.61 -10.37 -2.54
N TYR A 80 6.80 -10.10 -3.57
CA TYR A 80 6.50 -8.75 -4.01
C TYR A 80 5.03 -8.37 -3.82
N ILE A 81 4.83 -7.07 -3.70
CA ILE A 81 3.52 -6.42 -3.64
C ILE A 81 3.52 -5.24 -4.60
N TYR A 82 2.33 -4.81 -4.98
CA TYR A 82 2.10 -3.51 -5.59
C TYR A 82 1.47 -2.59 -4.54
N ALA A 83 2.01 -1.40 -4.36
CA ALA A 83 1.48 -0.41 -3.43
C ALA A 83 1.40 0.96 -4.10
N GLU A 84 0.26 1.63 -3.97
CA GLU A 84 0.00 2.97 -4.48
C GLU A 84 -0.30 3.95 -3.36
N TYR A 85 0.23 5.16 -3.52
CA TYR A 85 -0.25 6.35 -2.81
C TYR A 85 -0.63 7.44 -3.83
N GLN A 86 -1.17 8.51 -3.28
CA GLN A 86 -1.71 9.69 -3.95
C GLN A 86 -1.16 10.03 -5.33
N GLY A 87 -2.07 10.28 -6.26
CA GLY A 87 -1.72 10.76 -7.59
C GLY A 87 -1.14 9.66 -8.48
N GLY A 88 -1.47 8.39 -8.22
CA GLY A 88 -1.05 7.26 -9.03
C GLY A 88 0.43 6.93 -8.87
N GLU A 89 1.03 7.32 -7.75
CA GLU A 89 2.39 6.92 -7.41
C GLU A 89 2.39 5.48 -6.93
N ILE A 90 2.79 4.59 -7.83
CA ILE A 90 2.78 3.15 -7.61
C ILE A 90 4.18 2.56 -7.68
N ALA A 91 4.47 1.63 -6.79
CA ALA A 91 5.68 0.84 -6.81
C ALA A 91 5.39 -0.67 -6.70
N ARG A 92 6.29 -1.47 -7.27
CA ARG A 92 6.47 -2.88 -6.92
C ARG A 92 7.50 -2.94 -5.80
N VAL A 93 7.12 -3.49 -4.65
CA VAL A 93 7.96 -3.49 -3.44
C VAL A 93 8.25 -4.93 -3.04
N ASN A 94 9.52 -5.24 -2.76
CA ASN A 94 9.87 -6.51 -2.13
C ASN A 94 9.56 -6.44 -0.64
N ARG A 95 8.75 -7.36 -0.13
CA ARG A 95 8.29 -7.34 1.27
C ARG A 95 9.41 -7.58 2.28
N HIS A 96 10.42 -8.36 1.91
CA HIS A 96 11.49 -8.75 2.83
C HIS A 96 12.62 -7.72 2.86
N THR A 97 13.00 -7.19 1.69
CA THR A 97 14.11 -6.24 1.58
C THR A 97 13.67 -4.78 1.64
N HIS A 98 12.36 -4.52 1.51
CA HIS A 98 11.77 -3.19 1.36
C HIS A 98 12.28 -2.40 0.14
N GLU A 99 12.95 -3.06 -0.81
CA GLU A 99 13.33 -2.43 -2.07
C GLU A 99 12.07 -2.10 -2.88
N ALA A 100 11.92 -0.83 -3.24
CA ALA A 100 10.78 -0.34 -4.01
C ALA A 100 11.22 0.14 -5.39
N ARG A 101 10.57 -0.39 -6.43
CA ARG A 101 10.72 0.10 -7.80
C ARG A 101 9.47 0.85 -8.21
N ASN A 102 9.60 2.13 -8.54
CA ASN A 102 8.51 2.91 -9.12
C ASN A 102 8.12 2.33 -10.50
N ILE A 103 6.82 2.11 -10.69
CA ILE A 103 6.24 1.56 -11.92
C ILE A 103 5.16 2.47 -12.51
N LYS A 104 5.10 3.72 -12.06
CA LYS A 104 4.15 4.71 -12.58
C LYS A 104 4.38 4.92 -14.09
N PRO A 105 3.34 4.89 -14.94
CA PRO A 105 3.48 5.20 -16.35
C PRO A 105 4.12 6.57 -16.56
N ARG A 106 5.09 6.63 -17.47
CA ARG A 106 5.80 7.87 -17.80
C ARG A 106 5.12 8.58 -18.97
N PRO A 107 4.99 9.91 -18.92
CA PRO A 107 4.48 10.67 -20.05
C PRO A 107 5.45 10.60 -21.24
N ASN A 108 4.90 10.68 -22.46
CA ASN A 108 5.69 10.97 -23.66
C ASN A 108 6.18 12.43 -23.66
N TYR A 109 7.01 12.77 -24.67
CA TYR A 109 7.48 14.14 -24.84
C TYR A 109 6.30 15.12 -25.01
N LYS A 110 6.29 16.19 -24.21
CA LYS A 110 5.21 17.20 -24.13
C LYS A 110 3.83 16.64 -23.73
N GLU A 111 3.77 15.47 -23.12
CA GLU A 111 2.55 14.92 -22.53
C GLU A 111 2.50 15.19 -21.02
N LYS A 112 1.29 15.35 -20.48
CA LYS A 112 1.04 15.34 -19.04
C LYS A 112 -0.03 14.30 -18.73
N LEU A 113 0.34 13.27 -17.97
CA LEU A 113 -0.61 12.31 -17.42
C LEU A 113 -1.33 12.90 -16.20
N ARG A 114 -2.64 12.70 -16.13
CA ARG A 114 -3.53 13.17 -15.08
C ARG A 114 -4.08 11.99 -14.32
N PHE A 115 -3.67 11.86 -13.07
CA PHE A 115 -4.09 10.83 -12.15
C PHE A 115 -5.02 11.43 -11.10
N ASN A 116 -5.95 10.63 -10.59
CA ASN A 116 -6.78 11.02 -9.46
C ASN A 116 -5.98 10.96 -8.16
N TRP A 117 -6.48 11.59 -7.10
CA TRP A 117 -5.90 11.45 -5.76
C TRP A 117 -5.84 9.97 -5.36
N ASN A 118 -6.97 9.28 -5.36
CA ASN A 118 -7.06 7.82 -5.30
C ASN A 118 -7.17 7.29 -6.74
N THR A 119 -6.06 6.76 -7.27
CA THR A 119 -6.00 6.35 -8.67
C THR A 119 -6.54 4.94 -8.86
N PRO A 120 -7.44 4.69 -9.83
CA PRO A 120 -7.96 3.35 -10.06
C PRO A 120 -6.86 2.41 -10.58
N ILE A 121 -6.68 1.29 -9.88
CA ILE A 121 -5.72 0.23 -10.20
C ILE A 121 -6.43 -1.12 -10.12
N ALA A 122 -6.06 -2.06 -11.00
CA ALA A 122 -6.55 -3.43 -10.95
C ALA A 122 -5.46 -4.41 -11.41
N LEU A 123 -5.43 -5.60 -10.80
CA LEU A 123 -4.65 -6.73 -11.31
C LEU A 123 -5.44 -7.48 -12.38
N SER A 124 -4.74 -8.04 -13.36
CA SER A 124 -5.38 -8.93 -14.34
C SER A 124 -5.80 -10.24 -13.67
N PRO A 125 -7.05 -10.71 -13.86
CA PRO A 125 -7.47 -12.01 -13.36
C PRO A 125 -6.92 -13.19 -14.19
N ASN A 126 -6.42 -12.91 -15.40
CA ASN A 126 -6.06 -13.94 -16.38
C ASN A 126 -4.55 -14.04 -16.63
N GLU A 127 -3.79 -13.00 -16.28
CA GLU A 127 -2.36 -12.90 -16.61
C GLU A 127 -1.58 -12.38 -15.40
N LYS A 128 -0.84 -13.27 -14.75
CA LYS A 128 -0.05 -12.94 -13.57
C LYS A 128 1.03 -11.90 -13.91
N GLY A 129 1.21 -10.92 -13.02
CA GLY A 129 2.15 -9.81 -13.20
C GLY A 129 1.63 -8.67 -14.08
N THR A 130 0.44 -8.80 -14.67
CA THR A 130 -0.20 -7.70 -15.40
C THR A 130 -1.01 -6.81 -14.46
N ILE A 131 -0.70 -5.51 -14.47
CA ILE A 131 -1.42 -4.47 -13.74
C ILE A 131 -1.99 -3.42 -14.69
N TYR A 132 -3.18 -2.94 -14.35
CA TYR A 132 -3.86 -1.84 -15.02
C TYR A 132 -3.90 -0.62 -14.11
N ILE A 133 -3.61 0.56 -14.66
CA ILE A 133 -3.69 1.83 -13.94
C ILE A 133 -4.36 2.89 -14.82
N GLY A 134 -5.31 3.63 -14.24
CA GLY A 134 -6.10 4.63 -14.94
C GLY A 134 -5.62 6.07 -14.72
N ALA A 135 -5.22 6.73 -15.80
CA ALA A 135 -5.14 8.19 -15.90
C ALA A 135 -6.30 8.70 -16.76
N GLN A 136 -6.10 9.78 -17.54
CA GLN A 136 -6.96 10.05 -18.70
C GLN A 136 -6.89 8.96 -19.79
N PHE A 137 -6.01 7.97 -19.62
CA PHE A 137 -5.83 6.78 -20.44
C PHE A 137 -5.75 5.54 -19.55
N LEU A 138 -6.01 4.36 -20.11
CA LEU A 138 -5.75 3.09 -19.44
C LEU A 138 -4.35 2.59 -19.83
N PHE A 139 -3.50 2.34 -18.84
CA PHE A 139 -2.20 1.71 -19.03
C PHE A 139 -2.22 0.25 -18.60
N ARG A 140 -1.38 -0.55 -19.25
CA ARG A 140 -1.15 -1.98 -18.96
C ARG A 140 0.36 -2.23 -18.97
N SER A 141 0.85 -3.03 -18.03
CA SER A 141 2.24 -3.53 -18.01
C SER A 141 2.48 -4.67 -19.01
#